data_AF-A0A024GM76-F1
#
_entry.id   AF-A0A024GM76-F1
#
_cell.length_a   1.000
_cell.length_b   1.000
_cell.length_c   1.000
_cell.angle_alpha   90.00
_cell.angle_beta   90.00
_cell.angle_gamma   90.00
#
_symmetry.space_group_name_H-M   'P 1'
#
loop_
_entity.id
_entity.type
_entity.pdbx_description
1 polymer ?
#
loop_
_entity_poly.entity_id
_entity_poly.type
_entity_poly.pdbx_seq_one_letter_code
_entity_poly.pdbx_strand_id
1 'polypeptide(L)'
;MGGVYTRIRNVQSLRPGDHICIWDYSRWPISYQHHGIVWCAGSNAQEIRVCHVWSPLETAREAQLDSCFRISTLEEFMYKRNPSHLRLVEYHTSGLRELLSRWGEVHLSPSDLPEVVLTRCKFLLGLGKGEFHIFRQNCEHAAYWCMTGKQWCKQNLTHGKGRIPFENSISKDEVEALEKHIDEIRKISNIVIQNVVKLSQQLVYLRVRGSYYVKILESGQLGIVHEHENDAQDCGRTAFRLTCYVKGHNSVKTSLFHEASGRCMFSRSTLSCFRDLRMKKANLCRGTTGAKWEYSSLGFLVSMNQHRRYIGIGKHNILTDVSMRGDACRIEFIPCSDSESMETPDIHSVTRQYKYQSAIEGSGCNPKTRENEQAHGLDELPGL
;
A
#
# COMPACT_ATOMS: atom_id res chain seq x y z
N MET A 1 10.12 -13.73 15.82
CA MET A 1 9.02 -14.49 15.18
C MET A 1 7.90 -13.53 14.78
N GLY A 2 7.49 -13.52 13.51
CA GLY A 2 6.44 -12.66 12.93
C GLY A 2 5.58 -13.47 11.97
N GLY A 3 4.48 -12.91 11.44
CA GLY A 3 3.60 -13.66 10.53
C GLY A 3 4.37 -14.18 9.30
N VAL A 4 4.23 -15.48 8.97
CA VAL A 4 4.84 -16.05 7.75
C VAL A 4 4.34 -15.35 6.48
N TYR A 5 3.14 -14.76 6.56
CA TYR A 5 2.43 -14.17 5.44
C TYR A 5 2.80 -12.71 5.15
N THR A 6 3.32 -11.99 6.15
CA THR A 6 3.79 -10.60 6.07
C THR A 6 5.29 -10.53 5.75
N ARG A 7 6.02 -11.65 5.78
CA ARG A 7 7.45 -11.71 5.45
C ARG A 7 7.71 -11.32 3.99
N ILE A 8 8.60 -10.35 3.80
CA ILE A 8 9.13 -9.99 2.49
C ILE A 8 10.15 -11.06 2.09
N ARG A 9 9.88 -11.73 0.97
CA ARG A 9 10.74 -12.79 0.42
C ARG A 9 11.69 -12.30 -0.66
N ASN A 10 11.23 -11.29 -1.39
CA ASN A 10 11.91 -10.68 -2.52
C ASN A 10 11.71 -9.16 -2.33
N VAL A 11 12.82 -8.43 -2.20
CA VAL A 11 12.79 -6.97 -1.98
C VAL A 11 12.47 -6.20 -3.27
N GLN A 12 12.76 -6.78 -4.43
CA GLN A 12 12.41 -6.22 -5.74
C GLN A 12 10.90 -6.14 -5.97
N SER A 13 10.11 -6.88 -5.20
CA SER A 13 8.64 -6.81 -5.20
C SER A 13 8.08 -5.62 -4.40
N LEU A 14 8.93 -4.85 -3.70
CA LEU A 14 8.52 -3.64 -2.99
C LEU A 14 8.15 -2.53 -3.97
N ARG A 15 7.11 -1.77 -3.65
CA ARG A 15 6.63 -0.66 -4.47
C ARG A 15 6.51 0.62 -3.64
N PRO A 16 6.67 1.80 -4.27
CA PRO A 16 6.49 3.08 -3.60
C PRO A 16 5.15 3.17 -2.87
N GLY A 17 5.16 3.62 -1.62
CA GLY A 17 3.99 3.64 -0.73
C GLY A 17 3.76 2.36 0.08
N ASP A 18 4.59 1.31 -0.08
CA ASP A 18 4.53 0.14 0.80
C ASP A 18 5.05 0.47 2.20
N HIS A 19 4.26 0.17 3.23
CA HIS A 19 4.70 0.25 4.63
C HIS A 19 5.42 -1.04 5.01
N ILE A 20 6.69 -0.90 5.40
CA ILE A 20 7.53 -2.00 5.87
C ILE A 20 7.91 -1.80 7.33
N CYS A 21 8.12 -2.91 8.03
CA CYS A 21 8.73 -2.91 9.35
C CYS A 21 9.78 -4.02 9.48
N ILE A 22 10.79 -3.81 10.31
CA ILE A 22 11.79 -4.83 10.64
C ILE A 22 11.87 -5.00 12.16
N TRP A 23 11.80 -6.26 12.61
CA TRP A 23 11.97 -6.58 14.02
C TRP A 23 13.43 -6.49 14.43
N ASP A 24 13.67 -5.72 15.49
CA ASP A 24 14.92 -5.65 16.22
C ASP A 24 14.82 -6.49 17.50
N TYR A 25 15.69 -7.50 17.59
CA TYR A 25 15.83 -8.35 18.78
C TYR A 25 17.16 -8.14 19.49
N SER A 26 18.01 -7.24 19.00
CA SER A 26 19.34 -6.99 19.57
C SER A 26 19.29 -6.35 20.96
N ARG A 27 18.15 -5.73 21.31
CA ARG A 27 17.95 -4.97 22.57
C ARG A 27 17.13 -5.74 23.62
N TRP A 28 17.31 -7.07 23.68
CA TRP A 28 16.64 -7.92 24.67
C TRP A 28 16.82 -7.36 26.10
N PRO A 29 15.76 -7.24 26.92
CA PRO A 29 14.44 -7.88 26.78
C PRO A 29 13.41 -7.11 25.93
N ILE A 30 13.74 -5.95 25.37
CA ILE A 30 12.80 -5.11 24.62
C ILE A 30 12.95 -5.36 23.11
N SER A 31 12.03 -6.13 22.53
CA SER A 31 11.91 -6.20 21.07
C SER A 31 11.20 -4.97 20.52
N TYR A 32 11.71 -4.39 19.43
CA TYR A 32 11.15 -3.19 18.81
C TYR A 32 10.96 -3.39 17.31
N GLN A 33 9.93 -2.75 16.74
CA GLN A 33 9.75 -2.68 15.30
C GLN A 33 10.20 -1.32 14.79
N HIS A 34 11.12 -1.34 13.84
CA HIS A 34 11.49 -0.16 13.09
C HIS A 34 10.63 -0.08 11.83
N HIS A 35 9.92 1.03 11.63
CA HIS A 35 8.91 1.22 10.58
C HIS A 35 9.37 2.25 9.54
N GLY A 36 9.01 2.02 8.29
CA GLY A 36 9.31 2.93 7.18
C GLY A 36 8.39 2.73 5.99
N ILE A 37 8.36 3.71 5.10
CA ILE A 37 7.59 3.67 3.85
C ILE A 37 8.56 3.58 2.69
N VAL A 38 8.35 2.64 1.77
CA VAL A 38 9.13 2.56 0.53
C VAL A 38 8.89 3.83 -0.28
N TRP A 39 9.95 4.62 -0.49
CA TRP A 39 9.93 5.85 -1.26
C TRP A 39 10.14 5.58 -2.76
N CYS A 40 11.14 4.74 -3.05
CA CYS A 40 11.50 4.35 -4.42
C CYS A 40 11.80 2.85 -4.47
N ALA A 41 11.32 2.18 -5.52
CA ALA A 41 11.67 0.79 -5.79
C ALA A 41 13.10 0.69 -6.36
N GLY A 42 13.64 -0.53 -6.35
CA GLY A 42 14.98 -0.82 -6.86
C GLY A 42 15.20 -2.32 -6.98
N SER A 43 16.29 -2.70 -7.64
CA SER A 43 16.64 -4.10 -7.91
C SER A 43 17.30 -4.79 -6.72
N ASN A 44 17.74 -4.03 -5.72
CA ASN A 44 18.41 -4.54 -4.51
C ASN A 44 18.25 -3.55 -3.35
N ALA A 45 18.76 -3.91 -2.16
CA ALA A 45 18.61 -3.10 -0.95
C ALA A 45 19.36 -1.76 -0.98
N GLN A 46 20.36 -1.61 -1.84
CA GLN A 46 21.12 -0.36 -2.00
C GLN A 46 20.43 0.63 -2.93
N GLU A 47 19.57 0.15 -3.83
CA GLU A 47 18.79 0.99 -4.75
C GLU A 47 17.44 1.39 -4.16
N ILE A 48 16.81 0.49 -3.40
CA ILE A 48 15.52 0.78 -2.75
C ILE A 48 15.70 1.92 -1.74
N ARG A 49 14.81 2.90 -1.78
CA ARG A 49 14.80 4.05 -0.86
C ARG A 49 13.62 3.94 0.09
N VAL A 50 13.83 4.27 1.36
CA VAL A 50 12.82 4.18 2.43
C VAL A 50 12.76 5.52 3.17
N CYS A 51 11.56 6.07 3.33
CA CYS A 51 11.25 7.18 4.21
C CYS A 51 10.97 6.67 5.62
N HIS A 52 11.70 7.16 6.62
CA HIS A 52 11.47 6.79 8.02
C HIS A 52 12.13 7.77 8.99
N VAL A 53 11.79 7.67 10.28
CA VAL A 53 12.49 8.41 11.33
C VAL A 53 13.81 7.72 11.63
N TRP A 54 14.94 8.41 11.47
CA TRP A 54 16.28 7.84 11.66
C TRP A 54 17.35 8.90 11.82
N SER A 55 18.53 8.48 12.26
CA SER A 55 19.78 9.25 12.25
C SER A 55 20.95 8.33 11.88
N PRO A 56 21.91 8.78 11.05
CA PRO A 56 23.11 8.04 10.71
C PRO A 56 24.17 8.09 11.82
N LEU A 57 23.97 8.92 12.85
CA LEU A 57 24.94 9.07 13.93
C LEU A 57 24.95 7.81 14.81
N GLU A 58 26.14 7.38 15.20
CA GLU A 58 26.30 6.11 15.93
C GLU A 58 26.08 6.25 17.43
N THR A 59 26.37 7.44 18.01
CA THR A 59 26.20 7.64 19.44
C THR A 59 24.73 7.81 19.78
N ALA A 60 24.25 7.13 20.83
CA ALA A 60 22.84 7.13 21.18
C ALA A 60 22.28 8.54 21.47
N ARG A 61 23.08 9.40 22.12
CA ARG A 61 22.68 10.77 22.45
C ARG A 61 22.56 11.65 21.21
N GLU A 62 23.55 11.63 20.33
CA GLU A 62 23.53 12.45 19.11
C GLU A 62 22.47 11.92 18.14
N ALA A 63 22.35 10.60 17.99
CA ALA A 63 21.32 9.97 17.17
C ALA A 63 19.92 10.36 17.63
N GLN A 64 19.69 10.43 18.95
CA GLN A 64 18.41 10.84 19.52
C GLN A 64 18.09 12.32 19.25
N LEU A 65 19.09 13.20 19.29
CA LEU A 65 18.94 14.63 18.99
C LEU A 65 18.81 14.91 17.50
N ASP A 66 19.45 14.10 16.65
CA ASP A 66 19.44 14.26 15.20
C ASP A 66 18.25 13.56 14.54
N SER A 67 17.67 12.53 15.18
CA SER A 67 16.58 11.72 14.61
C SER A 67 15.47 12.58 14.04
N CYS A 68 15.24 12.45 12.73
CA CYS A 68 14.19 13.15 12.00
C CYS A 68 13.68 12.25 10.86
N PHE A 69 12.57 12.62 10.25
CA PHE A 69 12.02 11.86 9.13
C PHE A 69 12.83 12.13 7.85
N ARG A 70 13.49 11.09 7.32
CA ARG A 70 14.43 11.20 6.20
C ARG A 70 14.38 9.99 5.28
N ILE A 71 15.11 10.09 4.17
CA ILE A 71 15.27 8.99 3.20
C ILE A 71 16.61 8.31 3.45
N SER A 72 16.60 6.98 3.47
CA SER A 72 17.80 6.14 3.45
C SER A 72 17.67 5.05 2.39
N THR A 73 18.73 4.28 2.17
CA THR A 73 18.66 2.98 1.49
C THR A 73 17.91 1.95 2.35
N LEU A 74 17.40 0.88 1.73
CA LEU A 74 16.82 -0.23 2.48
C LEU A 74 17.89 -0.95 3.34
N GLU A 75 19.15 -0.99 2.88
CA GLU A 75 20.28 -1.53 3.64
C GLU A 75 20.48 -0.77 4.97
N GLU A 76 20.54 0.56 4.91
CA GLU A 76 20.62 1.42 6.10
C GLU A 76 19.39 1.29 7.00
N PHE A 77 18.19 1.21 6.42
CA PHE A 77 16.95 0.99 7.19
C PHE A 77 17.01 -0.32 8.00
N MET A 78 17.55 -1.39 7.41
CA MET A 78 17.70 -2.66 8.09
C MET A 78 18.74 -2.59 9.21
N TYR A 79 19.82 -1.81 9.06
CA TYR A 79 20.88 -1.59 10.05
C TYR A 79 21.34 -2.89 10.74
N LYS A 80 22.07 -3.75 10.01
CA LYS A 80 22.60 -5.04 10.50
C LYS A 80 21.54 -6.05 11.01
N ARG A 81 20.24 -5.74 10.97
CA ARG A 81 19.17 -6.67 11.35
C ARG A 81 18.99 -7.75 10.28
N ASN A 82 18.56 -8.93 10.73
CA ASN A 82 18.36 -10.07 9.85
C ASN A 82 17.23 -9.80 8.83
N PRO A 83 17.47 -9.88 7.51
CA PRO A 83 16.45 -9.64 6.49
C PRO A 83 15.21 -10.54 6.61
N SER A 84 15.34 -11.73 7.21
CA SER A 84 14.21 -12.61 7.50
C SER A 84 13.20 -12.04 8.51
N HIS A 85 13.52 -10.91 9.15
CA HIS A 85 12.66 -10.14 10.03
C HIS A 85 11.96 -8.96 9.36
N LEU A 86 12.27 -8.69 8.08
CA LEU A 86 11.61 -7.66 7.29
C LEU A 86 10.18 -8.09 6.91
N ARG A 87 9.22 -7.20 7.13
CA ARG A 87 7.78 -7.45 6.97
C ARG A 87 7.12 -6.32 6.18
N LEU A 88 6.13 -6.67 5.37
CA LEU A 88 5.14 -5.76 4.82
C LEU A 88 3.98 -5.65 5.80
N VAL A 89 3.57 -4.44 6.13
CA VAL A 89 2.45 -4.16 7.05
C VAL A 89 1.12 -4.28 6.30
N GLU A 90 0.20 -5.09 6.83
CA GLU A 90 -1.13 -5.30 6.22
C GLU A 90 -2.15 -4.28 6.77
N TYR A 91 -2.96 -3.71 5.88
CA TYR A 91 -4.06 -2.80 6.22
C TYR A 91 -5.41 -3.41 5.84
N HIS A 92 -6.49 -2.86 6.41
CA HIS A 92 -7.88 -3.23 6.11
C HIS A 92 -8.17 -4.73 6.32
N THR A 93 -7.61 -5.32 7.39
CA THR A 93 -7.85 -6.72 7.75
C THR A 93 -9.11 -6.91 8.61
N SER A 94 -9.44 -8.16 8.96
CA SER A 94 -10.51 -8.45 9.92
C SER A 94 -10.05 -8.29 11.37
N GLY A 95 -10.97 -8.04 12.31
CA GLY A 95 -10.64 -7.90 13.74
C GLY A 95 -9.99 -9.16 14.32
N LEU A 96 -10.45 -10.34 13.91
CA LEU A 96 -9.82 -11.61 14.29
C LEU A 96 -8.37 -11.69 13.79
N ARG A 97 -8.10 -11.23 12.56
CA ARG A 97 -6.74 -11.22 12.01
C ARG A 97 -5.85 -10.23 12.74
N GLU A 98 -6.38 -9.06 13.09
CA GLU A 98 -5.66 -8.06 13.89
C GLU A 98 -5.31 -8.60 15.29
N LEU A 99 -6.24 -9.29 15.95
CA LEU A 99 -6.03 -9.93 17.25
C LEU A 99 -5.00 -11.06 17.18
N LEU A 100 -5.04 -11.89 16.14
CA LEU A 100 -4.11 -13.00 15.93
C LEU A 100 -2.74 -12.56 15.38
N SER A 101 -2.65 -11.35 14.83
CA SER A 101 -1.39 -10.78 14.39
C SER A 101 -0.59 -10.28 15.59
N ARG A 102 0.74 -10.51 15.58
CA ARG A 102 1.63 -9.89 16.56
C ARG A 102 1.60 -8.36 16.40
N TRP A 103 2.03 -7.65 17.44
CA TRP A 103 2.12 -6.18 17.50
C TRP A 103 2.67 -5.57 16.18
N GLY A 104 2.05 -4.48 15.71
CA GLY A 104 2.49 -3.62 14.59
C GLY A 104 2.45 -4.14 13.14
N GLU A 105 2.23 -5.43 12.88
CA GLU A 105 2.29 -5.97 11.49
C GLU A 105 0.97 -5.85 10.70
N VAL A 106 -0.14 -5.58 11.38
CA VAL A 106 -1.49 -5.62 10.81
C VAL A 106 -2.39 -4.58 11.48
N HIS A 107 -3.15 -3.83 10.67
CA HIS A 107 -4.10 -2.82 11.14
C HIS A 107 -5.50 -3.02 10.52
N LEU A 108 -6.53 -2.73 11.31
CA LEU A 108 -7.92 -2.67 10.83
C LEU A 108 -8.20 -1.52 9.86
N SER A 109 -7.53 -0.38 10.04
CA SER A 109 -7.80 0.81 9.25
C SER A 109 -7.47 0.60 7.77
N PRO A 110 -8.26 1.19 6.85
CA PRO A 110 -7.89 1.22 5.45
C PRO A 110 -6.65 2.11 5.24
N SER A 111 -5.79 1.71 4.31
CA SER A 111 -4.70 2.55 3.81
C SER A 111 -5.22 3.50 2.74
N ASP A 112 -4.66 4.71 2.69
CA ASP A 112 -4.78 5.63 1.56
C ASP A 112 -4.00 5.10 0.33
N LEU A 113 -4.20 5.78 -0.81
CA LEU A 113 -3.49 5.54 -2.06
C LEU A 113 -1.97 5.73 -1.91
N PRO A 114 -1.13 4.95 -2.61
CA PRO A 114 0.32 5.17 -2.62
C PRO A 114 0.73 6.62 -2.88
N GLU A 115 0.06 7.31 -3.79
CA GLU A 115 0.30 8.73 -4.11
C GLU A 115 0.04 9.65 -2.92
N VAL A 116 -1.04 9.42 -2.16
CA VAL A 116 -1.34 10.16 -0.92
C VAL A 116 -0.31 9.83 0.16
N VAL A 117 0.05 8.55 0.31
CA VAL A 117 1.07 8.10 1.28
C VAL A 117 2.41 8.79 1.02
N LEU A 118 2.84 8.83 -0.24
CA LEU A 118 4.08 9.47 -0.65
C LEU A 118 4.03 10.99 -0.49
N THR A 119 2.88 11.62 -0.76
CA THR A 119 2.67 13.05 -0.51
C THR A 119 2.89 13.39 0.97
N ARG A 120 2.35 12.56 1.87
CA ARG A 120 2.57 12.69 3.31
C ARG A 120 4.03 12.43 3.72
N CYS A 121 4.68 11.44 3.12
CA CYS A 121 6.10 11.19 3.36
C CYS A 121 6.93 12.42 2.97
N LYS A 122 6.68 12.98 1.79
CA LYS A 122 7.36 14.18 1.28
C LYS A 122 7.19 15.36 2.24
N PHE A 123 5.99 15.55 2.75
CA PHE A 123 5.68 16.62 3.69
C PHE A 123 6.47 16.51 5.00
N LEU A 124 6.70 15.29 5.49
CA LEU A 124 7.46 15.05 6.73
C LEU A 124 8.98 15.15 6.55
N LEU A 125 9.51 15.15 5.32
CA LEU A 125 10.97 15.13 5.10
C LEU A 125 11.67 16.30 5.80
N GLY A 126 12.68 15.97 6.61
CA GLY A 126 13.45 16.91 7.40
C GLY A 126 12.81 17.33 8.73
N LEU A 127 11.57 16.94 9.00
CA LEU A 127 10.85 17.31 10.22
C LEU A 127 11.11 16.34 11.37
N GLY A 128 10.89 16.83 12.60
CA GLY A 128 10.94 16.02 13.82
C GLY A 128 12.32 15.86 14.46
N LYS A 129 13.31 16.68 14.06
CA LYS A 129 14.66 16.68 14.65
C LYS A 129 14.58 16.85 16.17
N GLY A 130 15.00 15.84 16.92
CA GLY A 130 14.99 15.82 18.39
C GLY A 130 13.62 15.52 19.01
N GLU A 131 12.56 15.32 18.23
CA GLU A 131 11.21 15.01 18.73
C GLU A 131 10.91 13.50 18.77
N PHE A 132 11.80 12.66 18.23
CA PHE A 132 11.63 11.21 18.26
C PHE A 132 11.53 10.68 19.70
N HIS A 133 10.52 9.88 20.00
CA HIS A 133 10.41 9.23 21.31
C HIS A 133 9.77 7.85 21.18
N ILE A 134 10.50 6.80 21.60
CA ILE A 134 10.10 5.39 21.44
C ILE A 134 8.68 5.12 21.95
N PHE A 135 8.26 5.79 23.03
CA PHE A 135 6.96 5.59 23.68
C PHE A 135 5.86 6.60 23.32
N ARG A 136 6.18 7.69 22.62
CA ARG A 136 5.21 8.80 22.40
C ARG A 136 5.10 9.22 20.94
N GLN A 137 6.23 9.37 20.27
CA GLN A 137 6.31 9.80 18.87
C GLN A 137 7.39 8.98 18.17
N ASN A 138 7.06 7.69 17.94
CA ASN A 138 7.98 6.73 17.34
C ASN A 138 7.81 6.67 15.81
N CYS A 139 8.61 5.83 15.15
CA CYS A 139 8.52 5.65 13.70
C CYS A 139 7.17 5.07 13.25
N GLU A 140 6.48 4.28 14.08
CA GLU A 140 5.16 3.71 13.74
C GLU A 140 4.10 4.81 13.65
N HIS A 141 4.10 5.79 14.56
CA HIS A 141 3.18 6.93 14.49
C HIS A 141 3.30 7.69 13.16
N ALA A 142 4.54 7.99 12.75
CA ALA A 142 4.80 8.70 11.50
C ALA A 142 4.41 7.85 10.28
N ALA A 143 4.83 6.59 10.23
CA ALA A 143 4.50 5.68 9.13
C ALA A 143 2.98 5.44 9.03
N TYR A 144 2.31 5.19 10.14
CA TYR A 144 0.87 4.98 10.19
C TYR A 144 0.08 6.24 9.81
N TRP A 145 0.57 7.44 10.16
CA TRP A 145 0.00 8.70 9.69
C TRP A 145 0.18 8.88 8.18
N CYS A 146 1.33 8.51 7.61
CA CYS A 146 1.51 8.51 6.17
C CYS A 146 0.47 7.59 5.49
N MET A 147 0.22 6.41 6.08
CA MET A 147 -0.71 5.42 5.55
C MET A 147 -2.19 5.80 5.70
N THR A 148 -2.59 6.53 6.74
CA THR A 148 -4.02 6.65 7.13
C THR A 148 -4.48 8.07 7.46
N GLY A 149 -3.56 9.02 7.61
CA GLY A 149 -3.83 10.37 8.12
C GLY A 149 -4.09 10.42 9.63
N LYS A 150 -3.97 9.31 10.36
CA LYS A 150 -4.12 9.24 11.83
C LYS A 150 -2.81 8.86 12.48
N GLN A 151 -2.55 9.33 13.70
CA GLN A 151 -1.37 8.92 14.46
C GLN A 151 -1.73 7.80 15.44
N TRP A 152 -1.13 6.62 15.26
CA TRP A 152 -1.32 5.45 16.11
C TRP A 152 -0.06 4.59 16.11
N CYS A 153 0.25 4.03 17.27
CA CYS A 153 1.29 3.03 17.46
C CYS A 153 0.67 1.81 18.11
N LYS A 154 0.61 0.69 17.38
CA LYS A 154 0.09 -0.57 17.88
C LYS A 154 1.06 -1.18 18.88
N GLN A 155 2.38 -1.00 18.70
CA GLN A 155 3.36 -1.61 19.61
C GLN A 155 3.19 -1.12 21.05
N ASN A 156 2.86 0.16 21.25
CA ASN A 156 2.68 0.76 22.56
C ASN A 156 1.22 1.08 22.91
N LEU A 157 0.28 0.82 21.99
CA LEU A 157 -1.14 1.18 22.11
C LEU A 157 -1.35 2.67 22.42
N THR A 158 -0.64 3.53 21.68
CA THR A 158 -0.64 4.98 21.91
C THR A 158 -1.14 5.75 20.70
N HIS A 159 -1.85 6.84 20.97
CA HIS A 159 -2.15 7.86 19.98
C HIS A 159 -1.07 8.94 20.01
N GLY A 160 -0.70 9.45 18.83
CA GLY A 160 0.16 10.63 18.73
C GLY A 160 -0.56 11.86 19.25
N LYS A 161 0.21 12.85 19.70
CA LYS A 161 -0.33 14.17 20.05
C LYS A 161 -0.49 15.01 18.78
N GLY A 162 -1.56 15.79 18.71
CA GLY A 162 -1.80 16.70 17.59
C GLY A 162 -2.39 16.02 16.35
N ARG A 163 -2.60 16.82 15.30
CA ARG A 163 -3.22 16.38 14.04
C ARG A 163 -2.25 15.64 13.14
N ILE A 164 -0.97 16.00 13.21
CA ILE A 164 0.10 15.48 12.36
C ILE A 164 1.37 15.19 13.19
N PRO A 165 2.24 14.28 12.72
CA PRO A 165 3.55 14.11 13.30
C PRO A 165 4.34 15.43 13.25
N PHE A 166 5.01 15.75 14.35
CA PHE A 166 5.88 16.93 14.46
C PHE A 166 5.17 18.28 14.25
N GLU A 167 3.89 18.37 14.65
CA GLU A 167 3.04 19.55 14.44
C GLU A 167 3.68 20.87 14.93
N ASN A 168 4.50 20.83 15.98
CA ASN A 168 5.17 22.02 16.52
C ASN A 168 6.11 22.71 15.51
N SER A 169 6.59 21.98 14.50
CA SER A 169 7.53 22.48 13.49
C SER A 169 6.86 23.07 12.25
N ILE A 170 5.52 23.07 12.20
CA ILE A 170 4.73 23.21 10.96
C ILE A 170 3.66 24.30 11.13
N SER A 171 3.54 25.17 10.13
CA SER A 171 2.49 26.21 10.13
C SER A 171 1.12 25.63 9.73
N LYS A 172 0.02 26.23 10.20
CA LYS A 172 -1.34 25.78 9.85
C LYS A 172 -1.58 25.80 8.33
N ASP A 173 -1.12 26.85 7.66
CA ASP A 173 -1.28 27.04 6.22
C ASP A 173 -0.58 25.93 5.41
N GLU A 174 0.59 25.46 5.85
CA GLU A 174 1.28 24.32 5.23
C GLU A 174 0.46 23.02 5.35
N VAL A 175 -0.21 22.81 6.49
CA VAL A 175 -1.08 21.64 6.71
C VAL A 175 -2.33 21.71 5.81
N GLU A 176 -2.96 22.88 5.73
CA GLU A 176 -4.14 23.09 4.89
C GLU A 176 -3.82 22.91 3.39
N ALA A 177 -2.65 23.40 2.96
CA ALA A 177 -2.17 23.18 1.59
C ALA A 177 -1.94 21.70 1.28
N LEU A 178 -1.35 20.94 2.23
CA LEU A 178 -1.20 19.49 2.11
C LEU A 178 -2.56 18.79 2.00
N GLU A 179 -3.49 19.11 2.88
CA GLU A 179 -4.83 18.48 2.90
C GLU A 179 -5.58 18.74 1.60
N LYS A 180 -5.54 19.98 1.09
CA LYS A 180 -6.11 20.34 -0.21
C LYS A 180 -5.53 19.48 -1.34
N HIS A 181 -4.20 19.33 -1.37
CA HIS A 181 -3.54 18.52 -2.40
C HIS A 181 -3.90 17.03 -2.30
N ILE A 182 -3.98 16.48 -1.08
CA ILE A 182 -4.45 15.11 -0.85
C ILE A 182 -5.88 14.92 -1.37
N ASP A 183 -6.75 15.89 -1.12
CA ASP A 183 -8.14 15.83 -1.57
C ASP A 183 -8.28 15.88 -3.10
N GLU A 184 -7.39 16.58 -3.81
CA GLU A 184 -7.29 16.53 -5.28
C GLU A 184 -6.96 15.11 -5.76
N ILE A 185 -5.97 14.45 -5.16
CA ILE A 185 -5.61 13.06 -5.49
C ILE A 185 -6.79 12.12 -5.24
N ARG A 186 -7.46 12.27 -4.10
CA ARG A 186 -8.63 11.45 -3.73
C ARG A 186 -9.81 11.67 -4.66
N LYS A 187 -10.04 12.89 -5.16
CA LYS A 187 -11.09 13.19 -6.14
C LYS A 187 -10.88 12.40 -7.43
N ILE A 188 -9.65 12.36 -7.95
CA ILE A 188 -9.32 11.60 -9.16
C ILE A 188 -9.57 10.10 -8.94
N SER A 189 -9.10 9.56 -7.82
CA SER A 189 -9.35 8.16 -7.46
C SER A 189 -10.83 7.83 -7.32
N ASN A 190 -11.61 8.72 -6.71
CA ASN A 190 -13.05 8.54 -6.58
C ASN A 190 -13.74 8.50 -7.95
N ILE A 191 -13.33 9.32 -8.93
CA ILE A 191 -13.87 9.27 -10.30
C ILE A 191 -13.68 7.87 -10.90
N VAL A 192 -12.49 7.29 -10.77
CA VAL A 192 -12.23 5.91 -11.25
C VAL A 192 -13.14 4.91 -10.55
N ILE A 193 -13.26 5.01 -9.22
CA ILE A 193 -14.12 4.14 -8.43
C ILE A 193 -15.59 4.28 -8.85
N GLN A 194 -16.11 5.48 -9.07
CA GLN A 194 -17.47 5.69 -9.54
C GLN A 194 -17.69 5.05 -10.93
N ASN A 195 -16.73 5.16 -11.84
CA ASN A 195 -16.81 4.50 -13.14
C ASN A 195 -16.83 2.96 -13.02
N VAL A 196 -16.05 2.38 -12.10
CA VAL A 196 -16.12 0.93 -11.80
C VAL A 196 -17.48 0.53 -11.23
N VAL A 197 -18.09 1.39 -10.40
CA VAL A 197 -19.41 1.11 -9.80
C VAL A 197 -20.52 1.14 -10.84
N LYS A 198 -20.43 2.01 -11.86
CA LYS A 198 -21.38 2.02 -13.00
C LYS A 198 -21.43 0.66 -13.71
N LEU A 199 -20.32 -0.10 -13.71
CA LEU A 199 -20.27 -1.45 -14.29
C LEU A 199 -20.91 -2.53 -13.41
N SER A 200 -21.46 -2.20 -12.24
CA SER A 200 -22.13 -3.17 -11.39
C SER A 200 -23.31 -3.81 -12.11
N GLN A 201 -23.47 -5.11 -11.95
CA GLN A 201 -24.42 -5.99 -12.64
C GLN A 201 -24.19 -6.19 -14.14
N GLN A 202 -23.19 -5.56 -14.74
CA GLN A 202 -22.85 -5.76 -16.15
C GLN A 202 -21.93 -6.96 -16.34
N LEU A 203 -21.93 -7.50 -17.57
CA LEU A 203 -20.91 -8.43 -18.03
C LEU A 203 -19.64 -7.65 -18.39
N VAL A 204 -18.51 -8.10 -17.85
CA VAL A 204 -17.19 -7.53 -18.13
C VAL A 204 -16.19 -8.62 -18.49
N TYR A 205 -15.27 -8.29 -19.38
CA TYR A 205 -14.02 -9.00 -19.53
C TYR A 205 -12.98 -8.43 -18.58
N LEU A 206 -12.05 -9.29 -18.13
CA LEU A 206 -10.97 -8.90 -17.25
C LEU A 206 -9.69 -8.81 -18.08
N ARG A 207 -9.24 -7.59 -18.36
CA ARG A 207 -8.00 -7.36 -19.12
C ARG A 207 -6.83 -7.20 -18.15
N VAL A 208 -5.68 -7.76 -18.53
CA VAL A 208 -4.46 -7.84 -17.74
C VAL A 208 -3.29 -7.54 -18.67
N ARG A 209 -2.32 -6.74 -18.23
CA ARG A 209 -1.14 -6.35 -19.05
C ARG A 209 -1.50 -5.76 -20.42
N GLY A 210 -2.64 -5.08 -20.54
CA GLY A 210 -3.05 -4.34 -21.74
C GLY A 210 -3.56 -5.20 -22.92
N SER A 211 -3.05 -6.41 -23.11
CA SER A 211 -3.42 -7.28 -24.26
C SER A 211 -3.80 -8.72 -23.88
N TYR A 212 -3.87 -9.05 -22.59
CA TYR A 212 -4.29 -10.37 -22.14
C TYR A 212 -5.65 -10.32 -21.45
N TYR A 213 -6.45 -11.36 -21.62
CA TYR A 213 -7.76 -11.50 -20.97
C TYR A 213 -7.84 -12.76 -20.14
N VAL A 214 -8.66 -12.72 -19.08
CA VAL A 214 -8.90 -13.89 -18.24
C VAL A 214 -9.80 -14.90 -18.94
N LYS A 215 -9.43 -16.18 -18.86
CA LYS A 215 -10.18 -17.33 -19.37
C LYS A 215 -10.36 -18.38 -18.29
N ILE A 216 -11.54 -18.99 -18.22
CA ILE A 216 -11.76 -20.22 -17.43
C ILE A 216 -11.21 -21.41 -18.22
N LEU A 217 -10.26 -22.13 -17.62
CA LEU A 217 -9.72 -23.38 -18.16
C LEU A 217 -10.67 -24.55 -17.87
N GLU A 218 -10.55 -25.64 -18.61
CA GLU A 218 -11.36 -26.86 -18.41
C GLU A 218 -11.26 -27.42 -16.98
N SER A 219 -10.09 -27.26 -16.35
CA SER A 219 -9.85 -27.62 -14.95
C SER A 219 -10.61 -26.75 -13.92
N GLY A 220 -11.26 -25.68 -14.38
CA GLY A 220 -11.90 -24.66 -13.54
C GLY A 220 -10.94 -23.63 -12.93
N GLN A 221 -9.65 -23.72 -13.27
CA GLN A 221 -8.64 -22.69 -12.97
C GLN A 221 -8.83 -21.47 -13.87
N LEU A 222 -8.28 -20.33 -13.45
CA LEU A 222 -8.25 -19.12 -14.27
C LEU A 222 -6.88 -18.94 -14.91
N GLY A 223 -6.85 -18.91 -16.23
CA GLY A 223 -5.68 -18.56 -17.04
C GLY A 223 -5.81 -17.21 -17.71
N ILE A 224 -4.78 -16.80 -18.45
CA ILE A 224 -4.84 -15.66 -19.36
C ILE A 224 -4.59 -16.07 -20.82
N VAL A 225 -5.26 -15.40 -21.74
CA VAL A 225 -5.16 -15.57 -23.20
C VAL A 225 -4.84 -14.22 -23.85
N HIS A 226 -4.09 -14.23 -24.95
CA HIS A 226 -3.73 -13.01 -25.66
C HIS A 226 -4.86 -12.57 -26.60
N GLU A 227 -5.07 -11.26 -26.74
CA GLU A 227 -5.95 -10.66 -27.74
C GLU A 227 -5.31 -10.80 -29.12
N HIS A 228 -5.89 -11.61 -30.01
CA HIS A 228 -5.36 -11.76 -31.37
C HIS A 228 -5.84 -10.60 -32.25
N GLU A 229 -4.93 -9.98 -33.01
CA GLU A 229 -5.20 -8.80 -33.86
C GLU A 229 -6.30 -9.05 -34.92
N ASN A 230 -6.48 -10.31 -35.33
CA ASN A 230 -7.42 -10.68 -36.40
C ASN A 230 -8.78 -11.21 -35.90
N ASP A 231 -8.95 -11.43 -34.59
CA ASP A 231 -10.21 -11.94 -34.04
C ASP A 231 -10.39 -11.53 -32.57
N ALA A 232 -10.81 -10.28 -32.36
CA ALA A 232 -11.13 -9.75 -31.04
C ALA A 232 -12.35 -10.43 -30.39
N GLN A 233 -13.16 -11.17 -31.17
CA GLN A 233 -14.35 -11.87 -30.69
C GLN A 233 -14.06 -13.32 -30.26
N ASP A 234 -13.05 -13.99 -30.81
CA ASP A 234 -12.80 -15.44 -30.58
C ASP A 234 -11.52 -15.79 -29.79
N CYS A 235 -10.90 -14.87 -29.05
CA CYS A 235 -9.71 -15.20 -28.24
C CYS A 235 -9.98 -16.14 -27.04
N GLY A 236 -11.22 -16.60 -26.86
CA GLY A 236 -11.63 -17.48 -25.77
C GLY A 236 -11.71 -16.81 -24.40
N ARG A 237 -11.74 -15.48 -24.35
CA ARG A 237 -11.93 -14.68 -23.12
C ARG A 237 -13.25 -15.01 -22.43
N THR A 238 -13.27 -14.93 -21.11
CA THR A 238 -14.48 -15.22 -20.33
C THR A 238 -15.12 -13.93 -19.82
N ALA A 239 -16.43 -13.78 -20.06
CA ALA A 239 -17.24 -12.71 -19.47
C ALA A 239 -17.67 -13.06 -18.04
N PHE A 240 -17.62 -12.09 -17.14
CA PHE A 240 -18.05 -12.22 -15.76
C PHE A 240 -19.09 -11.16 -15.44
N ARG A 241 -20.19 -11.55 -14.79
CA ARG A 241 -21.08 -10.59 -14.14
C ARG A 241 -20.35 -9.98 -12.96
N LEU A 242 -20.10 -8.69 -13.04
CA LEU A 242 -19.48 -7.91 -11.98
C LEU A 242 -20.54 -7.47 -10.99
N THR A 243 -20.22 -7.51 -9.70
CA THR A 243 -21.01 -6.82 -8.68
C THR A 243 -20.07 -5.95 -7.88
N CYS A 244 -20.40 -4.66 -7.76
CA CYS A 244 -19.61 -3.67 -7.03
C CYS A 244 -20.41 -3.05 -5.89
N TYR A 245 -19.74 -2.80 -4.76
CA TYR A 245 -20.24 -1.99 -3.65
C TYR A 245 -19.15 -1.03 -3.19
N VAL A 246 -19.46 0.27 -3.09
CA VAL A 246 -18.49 1.28 -2.65
C VAL A 246 -18.09 1.02 -1.20
N LYS A 247 -16.78 1.06 -0.93
CA LYS A 247 -16.22 0.90 0.41
C LYS A 247 -15.47 2.13 0.91
N GLY A 248 -14.86 2.89 -0.01
CA GLY A 248 -14.13 4.11 0.28
C GLY A 248 -13.79 4.86 -1.00
N HIS A 249 -12.99 5.92 -0.89
CA HIS A 249 -12.61 6.75 -2.03
C HIS A 249 -11.63 6.05 -2.99
N ASN A 250 -10.84 5.08 -2.49
CA ASN A 250 -9.78 4.40 -3.24
C ASN A 250 -10.03 2.92 -3.52
N SER A 251 -11.13 2.35 -3.03
CA SER A 251 -11.47 0.95 -3.28
C SER A 251 -12.96 0.63 -3.25
N VAL A 252 -13.32 -0.41 -4.00
CA VAL A 252 -14.67 -1.00 -4.04
C VAL A 252 -14.58 -2.47 -3.72
N LYS A 253 -15.65 -3.00 -3.12
CA LYS A 253 -15.80 -4.43 -2.92
C LYS A 253 -16.42 -5.04 -4.17
N THR A 254 -15.80 -6.06 -4.74
CA THR A 254 -16.28 -6.71 -5.96
C THR A 254 -16.47 -8.21 -5.80
N SER A 255 -17.34 -8.79 -6.64
CA SER A 255 -17.42 -10.22 -6.89
C SER A 255 -17.63 -10.49 -8.37
N LEU A 256 -17.08 -11.61 -8.84
CA LEU A 256 -17.09 -12.00 -10.25
C LEU A 256 -17.81 -13.33 -10.38
N PHE A 257 -18.95 -13.31 -11.07
CA PHE A 257 -19.82 -14.47 -11.28
C PHE A 257 -19.82 -14.87 -12.75
N HIS A 258 -19.69 -16.15 -13.04
CA HIS A 258 -19.78 -16.69 -14.39
C HIS A 258 -21.14 -17.37 -14.57
N GLU A 259 -21.98 -16.77 -15.41
CA GLU A 259 -23.39 -17.16 -15.57
C GLU A 259 -23.55 -18.56 -16.12
N ALA A 260 -22.83 -18.89 -17.21
CA ALA A 260 -22.98 -20.17 -17.89
C ALA A 260 -22.64 -21.37 -16.99
N SER A 261 -21.76 -21.21 -15.99
CA SER A 261 -21.44 -22.30 -15.05
C SER A 261 -22.10 -22.16 -13.67
N GLY A 262 -22.75 -21.02 -13.38
CA GLY A 262 -23.33 -20.74 -12.07
C GLY A 262 -22.28 -20.68 -10.94
N ARG A 263 -21.05 -20.25 -11.23
CA ARG A 263 -19.92 -20.25 -10.27
C ARG A 263 -19.36 -18.86 -10.06
N CYS A 264 -18.86 -18.60 -8.85
CA CYS A 264 -18.10 -17.38 -8.55
C CYS A 264 -16.60 -17.65 -8.64
N MET A 265 -15.84 -16.60 -8.90
CA MET A 265 -14.38 -16.58 -8.78
C MET A 265 -13.98 -16.57 -7.31
N PHE A 266 -13.18 -17.55 -6.88
CA PHE A 266 -12.65 -17.63 -5.53
C PHE A 266 -11.14 -17.50 -5.48
N SER A 267 -10.67 -16.71 -4.51
CA SER A 267 -9.28 -16.77 -4.04
C SER A 267 -9.05 -18.06 -3.24
N ARG A 268 -7.79 -18.35 -2.89
CA ARG A 268 -7.41 -19.48 -2.03
C ARG A 268 -8.36 -19.65 -0.83
N SER A 269 -8.75 -20.89 -0.55
CA SER A 269 -9.32 -21.27 0.76
C SER A 269 -8.19 -21.54 1.75
N THR A 270 -8.34 -21.14 3.01
CA THR A 270 -7.34 -21.30 4.07
C THR A 270 -6.82 -22.73 4.20
N LEU A 271 -7.65 -23.72 3.85
CA LEU A 271 -7.37 -25.16 3.97
C LEU A 271 -6.83 -25.80 2.68
N SER A 272 -6.63 -25.04 1.59
CA SER A 272 -6.16 -25.58 0.31
C SER A 272 -4.66 -25.36 0.10
N CYS A 273 -4.00 -26.40 -0.45
CA CYS A 273 -2.59 -26.41 -0.83
C CYS A 273 -2.29 -25.70 -2.17
N PHE A 274 -3.32 -25.38 -2.96
CA PHE A 274 -3.15 -24.68 -4.23
C PHE A 274 -3.15 -23.15 -4.06
N ARG A 275 -2.36 -22.46 -4.87
CA ARG A 275 -2.22 -20.99 -4.88
C ARG A 275 -2.95 -20.32 -6.05
N ASP A 276 -3.66 -21.10 -6.84
CA ASP A 276 -4.38 -20.66 -8.04
C ASP A 276 -5.79 -20.18 -7.72
N LEU A 277 -6.34 -19.32 -8.59
CA LEU A 277 -7.74 -18.92 -8.54
C LEU A 277 -8.61 -19.95 -9.25
N ARG A 278 -9.82 -20.18 -8.71
CA ARG A 278 -10.74 -21.19 -9.23
C ARG A 278 -12.19 -20.75 -9.21
N MET A 279 -12.97 -21.28 -10.14
CA MET A 279 -14.42 -21.12 -10.19
C MET A 279 -15.13 -22.16 -9.32
N LYS A 280 -15.92 -21.71 -8.33
CA LYS A 280 -16.63 -22.61 -7.40
C LYS A 280 -18.09 -22.16 -7.21
N LYS A 281 -18.97 -23.11 -6.89
CA LYS A 281 -20.33 -22.77 -6.43
C LYS A 281 -20.25 -22.10 -5.07
N ALA A 282 -21.02 -21.03 -4.87
CA ALA A 282 -21.15 -20.41 -3.56
C ALA A 282 -21.77 -21.42 -2.59
N ASN A 283 -21.09 -21.70 -1.48
CA ASN A 283 -21.60 -22.60 -0.44
C ASN A 283 -22.05 -21.76 0.74
N LEU A 284 -23.35 -21.85 1.07
CA LEU A 284 -23.97 -21.12 2.18
C LEU A 284 -23.27 -21.39 3.52
N CYS A 285 -22.75 -22.61 3.74
CA CYS A 285 -22.15 -23.01 5.01
C CYS A 285 -20.69 -22.55 5.21
N ARG A 286 -19.95 -22.20 4.12
CA ARG A 286 -18.51 -21.86 4.18
C ARG A 286 -18.21 -20.36 4.06
N GLY A 287 -19.24 -19.52 4.04
CA GLY A 287 -19.09 -18.06 3.89
C GLY A 287 -18.67 -17.65 2.47
N THR A 288 -19.03 -16.42 2.07
CA THR A 288 -18.76 -15.88 0.73
C THR A 288 -17.51 -15.00 0.67
N THR A 289 -16.71 -14.95 1.73
CA THR A 289 -15.55 -14.03 1.85
C THR A 289 -14.48 -14.29 0.79
N GLY A 290 -14.24 -15.56 0.45
CA GLY A 290 -13.29 -15.92 -0.62
C GLY A 290 -13.78 -15.60 -2.04
N ALA A 291 -15.07 -15.29 -2.23
CA ALA A 291 -15.64 -14.83 -3.50
C ALA A 291 -15.67 -13.29 -3.63
N LYS A 292 -15.22 -12.61 -2.58
CA LYS A 292 -15.24 -11.15 -2.46
C LYS A 292 -13.83 -10.63 -2.52
N TRP A 293 -13.69 -9.52 -3.22
CA TRP A 293 -12.43 -8.87 -3.48
C TRP A 293 -12.54 -7.40 -3.12
N GLU A 294 -11.42 -6.79 -2.79
CA GLU A 294 -11.25 -5.35 -2.76
C GLU A 294 -10.49 -4.96 -4.02
N TYR A 295 -11.12 -4.15 -4.85
CA TYR A 295 -10.54 -3.62 -6.07
C TYR A 295 -10.14 -2.16 -5.82
N SER A 296 -8.87 -1.84 -6.02
CA SER A 296 -8.37 -0.47 -5.85
C SER A 296 -8.56 0.36 -7.12
N SER A 297 -8.57 1.69 -7.00
CA SER A 297 -8.60 2.59 -8.16
C SER A 297 -7.37 2.46 -9.08
N LEU A 298 -6.30 1.82 -8.59
CA LEU A 298 -5.11 1.49 -9.39
C LEU A 298 -5.25 0.13 -10.10
N GLY A 299 -6.38 -0.55 -10.01
CA GLY A 299 -6.64 -1.80 -10.71
C GLY A 299 -6.08 -3.05 -10.01
N PHE A 300 -5.71 -2.97 -8.74
CA PHE A 300 -5.29 -4.15 -7.98
C PHE A 300 -6.50 -4.84 -7.36
N LEU A 301 -6.60 -6.15 -7.56
CA LEU A 301 -7.60 -6.99 -6.90
C LEU A 301 -6.97 -7.71 -5.70
N VAL A 302 -7.55 -7.51 -4.52
CA VAL A 302 -7.07 -8.04 -3.25
C VAL A 302 -8.14 -8.94 -2.64
N SER A 303 -7.80 -10.17 -2.30
CA SER A 303 -8.75 -11.09 -1.66
C SER A 303 -9.18 -10.56 -0.29
N MET A 304 -10.48 -10.66 -0.03
CA MET A 304 -11.08 -10.38 1.29
C MET A 304 -11.09 -11.61 2.20
N ASN A 305 -10.46 -12.72 1.80
CA ASN A 305 -10.23 -13.85 2.68
C ASN A 305 -9.14 -13.51 3.73
N GLN A 306 -8.86 -14.42 4.68
CA GLN A 306 -8.03 -14.22 5.89
C GLN A 306 -6.67 -13.54 5.67
N HIS A 307 -6.13 -13.56 4.45
CA HIS A 307 -4.94 -12.81 4.04
C HIS A 307 -5.26 -11.93 2.84
N ARG A 308 -4.84 -10.67 2.91
CA ARG A 308 -5.02 -9.62 1.89
C ARG A 308 -4.08 -9.87 0.70
N ARG A 309 -4.32 -10.95 -0.04
CA ARG A 309 -3.48 -11.37 -1.18
C ARG A 309 -3.90 -10.68 -2.46
N TYR A 310 -2.92 -10.19 -3.21
CA TYR A 310 -3.12 -9.66 -4.55
C TYR A 310 -3.27 -10.81 -5.55
N ILE A 311 -3.77 -10.51 -6.74
CA ILE A 311 -3.69 -11.42 -7.89
C ILE A 311 -2.43 -11.11 -8.69
N GLY A 312 -1.67 -12.15 -9.02
CA GLY A 312 -0.56 -12.11 -9.97
C GLY A 312 -0.68 -13.21 -11.02
N ILE A 313 0.27 -13.24 -11.95
CA ILE A 313 0.35 -14.26 -13.00
C ILE A 313 1.48 -15.23 -12.63
N GLY A 314 1.10 -16.48 -12.39
CA GLY A 314 2.02 -17.56 -12.06
C GLY A 314 2.55 -18.30 -13.29
N LYS A 315 3.06 -19.51 -13.05
CA LYS A 315 3.54 -20.41 -14.13
C LYS A 315 2.38 -20.79 -15.06
N HIS A 316 2.71 -21.03 -16.33
CA HIS A 316 1.76 -21.44 -17.37
C HIS A 316 0.57 -20.48 -17.54
N ASN A 317 0.79 -19.17 -17.31
CA ASN A 317 -0.24 -18.14 -17.48
C ASN A 317 -1.48 -18.33 -16.59
N ILE A 318 -1.33 -19.00 -15.43
CA ILE A 318 -2.40 -19.20 -14.45
C ILE A 318 -2.42 -18.03 -13.46
N LEU A 319 -3.61 -17.50 -13.14
CA LEU A 319 -3.78 -16.50 -12.10
C LEU A 319 -3.59 -17.12 -10.71
N THR A 320 -2.78 -16.46 -9.89
CA THR A 320 -2.40 -16.96 -8.57
C THR A 320 -2.40 -15.85 -7.52
N ASP A 321 -2.60 -16.23 -6.26
CA ASP A 321 -2.48 -15.33 -5.11
C ASP A 321 -1.01 -14.99 -4.85
N VAL A 322 -0.70 -13.69 -4.83
CA VAL A 322 0.64 -13.15 -4.52
C VAL A 322 0.58 -12.23 -3.30
N SER A 323 1.73 -12.07 -2.63
CA SER A 323 1.80 -11.38 -1.33
C SER A 323 2.14 -9.90 -1.45
N MET A 324 2.83 -9.51 -2.52
CA MET A 324 3.42 -8.18 -2.67
C MET A 324 2.79 -7.46 -3.86
N ARG A 325 2.66 -6.12 -3.78
CA ARG A 325 2.13 -5.30 -4.88
C ARG A 325 2.99 -5.40 -6.13
N GLY A 326 4.31 -5.56 -6.01
CA GLY A 326 5.20 -5.67 -7.17
C GLY A 326 5.08 -6.96 -7.97
N ASP A 327 4.53 -8.01 -7.39
CA ASP A 327 4.26 -9.29 -8.07
C ASP A 327 2.82 -9.35 -8.63
N ALA A 328 1.99 -8.38 -8.26
CA ALA A 328 0.59 -8.33 -8.62
C ALA A 328 0.41 -7.84 -10.06
N CYS A 329 -0.61 -8.35 -10.73
CA CYS A 329 -1.09 -7.78 -11.98
C CYS A 329 -2.19 -6.76 -11.72
N ARG A 330 -2.29 -5.79 -12.63
CA ARG A 330 -3.40 -4.84 -12.68
C ARG A 330 -4.49 -5.42 -13.59
N ILE A 331 -5.72 -5.35 -13.12
CA ILE A 331 -6.91 -5.86 -13.81
C ILE A 331 -7.78 -4.68 -14.20
N GLU A 332 -8.15 -4.60 -15.47
CA GLU A 332 -9.09 -3.64 -16.02
C GLU A 332 -10.42 -4.33 -16.30
N PHE A 333 -11.52 -3.68 -15.94
CA PHE A 333 -12.86 -4.16 -16.27
C PHE A 333 -13.28 -3.57 -17.61
N ILE A 334 -13.36 -4.41 -18.63
CA ILE A 334 -13.77 -4.02 -19.98
C ILE A 334 -15.24 -4.42 -20.16
N PRO A 335 -16.18 -3.49 -20.34
CA PRO A 335 -17.58 -3.83 -20.59
C PRO A 335 -17.74 -4.76 -21.80
N CYS A 336 -18.62 -5.75 -21.71
CA CYS A 336 -18.88 -6.64 -22.85
C CYS A 336 -19.82 -6.05 -23.91
N SER A 337 -20.55 -4.97 -23.58
CA SER A 337 -21.50 -4.32 -24.49
C SER A 337 -20.94 -3.02 -25.05
N ASP A 338 -21.19 -2.78 -26.34
CA ASP A 338 -20.84 -1.54 -27.06
C ASP A 338 -21.81 -0.38 -26.74
N SER A 339 -22.43 -0.38 -25.56
CA SER A 339 -23.26 0.75 -25.14
C SER A 339 -22.35 1.98 -25.03
N GLU A 340 -22.54 2.96 -25.90
CA GLU A 340 -21.79 4.23 -25.99
C GLU A 340 -21.69 4.97 -24.64
N SER A 341 -22.49 4.60 -23.64
CA SER A 341 -22.49 5.17 -22.30
C SER A 341 -21.49 4.53 -21.31
N MET A 342 -20.89 3.37 -21.62
CA MET A 342 -20.08 2.60 -20.68
C MET A 342 -18.59 2.64 -21.04
N GLU A 343 -17.89 3.63 -20.51
CA GLU A 343 -16.44 3.75 -20.67
C GLU A 343 -15.67 2.80 -19.75
N THR A 344 -14.53 2.30 -20.25
CA THR A 344 -13.59 1.53 -19.44
C THR A 344 -12.98 2.42 -18.34
N PRO A 345 -13.03 2.04 -17.05
CA PRO A 345 -12.44 2.83 -15.99
C PRO A 345 -10.93 3.00 -16.18
N ASP A 346 -10.48 4.25 -16.27
CA ASP A 346 -9.08 4.58 -16.45
C ASP A 346 -8.29 4.49 -15.13
N ILE A 347 -7.80 3.29 -14.85
CA ILE A 347 -6.99 2.99 -13.67
C ILE A 347 -5.63 3.70 -13.67
N HIS A 348 -5.22 4.32 -14.77
CA HIS A 348 -3.96 5.03 -14.91
C HIS A 348 -4.08 6.53 -14.63
N SER A 349 -5.30 7.08 -14.56
CA SER A 349 -5.58 8.51 -14.33
C SER A 349 -4.83 9.09 -13.13
N VAL A 350 -4.90 8.43 -11.97
CA VAL A 350 -4.22 8.87 -10.74
C VAL A 350 -2.72 8.97 -10.95
N THR A 351 -2.09 7.91 -11.49
CA THR A 351 -0.64 7.88 -11.71
C THR A 351 -0.19 8.84 -12.82
N ARG A 352 -1.00 9.08 -13.87
CA ARG A 352 -0.65 10.06 -14.92
C ARG A 352 -0.72 11.50 -14.41
N GLN A 353 -1.70 11.81 -13.58
CA GLN A 353 -1.86 13.16 -13.02
C GLN A 353 -0.89 13.41 -11.86
N TYR A 354 -0.54 12.36 -11.11
CA TYR A 354 0.48 12.43 -10.08
C TYR A 354 1.88 12.37 -10.72
N LYS A 355 2.55 13.53 -10.82
CA LYS A 355 3.92 13.64 -11.34
C LYS A 355 4.95 13.01 -10.39
N TYR A 356 4.97 11.68 -10.33
CA TYR A 356 5.83 10.91 -9.42
C TYR A 356 7.32 11.26 -9.58
N GLN A 357 7.81 11.45 -10.81
CA GLN A 357 9.21 11.85 -11.07
C GLN A 357 9.53 13.24 -10.52
N SER A 358 8.68 14.24 -10.73
CA SER A 358 8.85 15.57 -10.13
C SER A 358 8.79 15.53 -8.60
N ALA A 359 8.08 14.57 -8.02
CA ALA A 359 8.05 14.36 -6.57
C ALA A 359 9.35 13.77 -6.01
N ILE A 360 10.08 12.97 -6.79
CA ILE A 360 11.39 12.37 -6.43
C ILE A 360 12.54 13.34 -6.70
N GLU A 361 12.57 13.99 -7.86
CA GLU A 361 13.69 14.85 -8.29
C GLU A 361 13.80 16.13 -7.45
N GLY A 362 12.67 16.68 -7.00
CA GLY A 362 12.63 17.82 -6.09
C GLY A 362 13.02 17.50 -4.63
N SER A 363 13.31 16.25 -4.29
CA SER A 363 13.76 15.80 -2.97
C SER A 363 15.27 15.57 -2.87
N GLY A 364 16.04 16.16 -3.80
CA GLY A 364 17.46 16.39 -3.60
C GLY A 364 17.69 16.96 -2.21
N CYS A 365 18.49 16.26 -1.41
CA CYS A 365 18.78 16.57 -0.02
C CYS A 365 19.44 17.96 0.06
N ASN A 366 18.63 19.01 0.13
CA ASN A 366 19.05 20.25 0.74
C ASN A 366 18.30 20.30 2.06
N PRO A 367 18.98 20.15 3.22
CA PRO A 367 18.33 20.49 4.47
C PRO A 367 17.76 21.89 4.27
N LYS A 368 16.46 22.08 4.54
CA LYS A 368 15.97 23.43 4.82
C LYS A 368 16.75 23.88 6.05
N THR A 369 17.91 24.49 5.85
CA THR A 369 18.49 25.42 6.79
C THR A 369 17.45 26.53 6.89
N ARG A 370 16.51 26.37 7.83
CA ARG A 370 15.94 27.53 8.50
C ARG A 370 17.11 28.10 9.30
N GLU A 371 17.94 28.90 8.64
CA GLU A 371 18.82 29.83 9.33
C GLU A 371 17.89 30.70 10.17
N ASN A 372 17.95 30.50 11.49
CA ASN A 372 17.38 31.46 12.41
C ASN A 372 18.18 32.76 12.22
N GLU A 373 17.53 33.77 11.67
CA GLU A 373 17.83 35.16 11.99
C GLU A 373 17.63 35.34 13.50
N GLN A 374 18.70 35.08 14.27
CA GLN A 374 18.95 35.72 15.55
C GLN A 374 20.29 36.44 15.45
N ALA A 375 20.32 37.45 14.59
CA ALA A 375 21.22 38.58 14.76
C ALA A 375 20.51 39.60 15.65
N HIS A 376 20.70 39.52 16.97
CA HIS A 376 20.62 40.68 17.84
C HIS A 376 21.29 40.39 19.19
N GLY A 377 22.30 41.20 19.50
CA GLY A 377 22.68 41.52 20.87
C GLY A 377 23.74 40.63 21.51
N LEU A 378 24.98 40.70 21.00
CA LEU A 378 26.12 40.70 21.92
C LEU A 378 26.04 42.01 22.71
N ASP A 379 25.44 41.95 23.90
CA ASP A 379 25.75 42.90 24.96
C ASP A 379 26.47 42.15 26.06
N GLU A 380 27.73 42.55 26.20
CA GLU A 380 28.57 42.40 27.38
C GLU A 380 27.77 42.65 28.65
N LEU A 381 28.08 41.95 29.75
CA LEU A 381 28.16 42.51 31.10
C LEU A 381 28.90 41.51 32.00
N PRO A 382 29.51 41.98 33.12
CA PRO A 382 30.83 41.60 33.57
C PRO A 382 30.80 40.68 34.79
N GLY A 383 31.99 40.24 35.19
CA GLY A 383 32.21 39.22 36.20
C GLY A 383 31.55 39.45 37.56
N LEU A 384 31.27 38.31 38.20
CA LEU A 384 31.55 37.99 39.59
C LEU A 384 31.62 36.46 39.72
#